data_AF-A0A950EGN1-F1
#
_entry.id   AF-A0A950EGN1-F1
#
_cell.length_a   1.000
_cell.length_b   1.000
_cell.length_c   1.000
_cell.angle_alpha   90.00
_cell.angle_beta   90.00
_cell.angle_gamma   90.00
#
_symmetry.space_group_name_H-M   'P 1'
#
loop_
_entity.id
_entity.type
_entity.pdbx_description
1 polymer ?
#
loop_
_entity_poly.entity_id
_entity_poly.type
_entity_poly.pdbx_seq_one_letter_code
_entity_poly.pdbx_strand_id
1 'polypeptide(L)'
;MIYSVDPRQNRLFDPFDGVIPPVGRRIIADGWQGVFRHVLLEVMPVAALGRHFSDSLAAPTKELYSMAGLVFLADFFGWTPQEAVEASIFRSDVQDALNLEPGVEVSTRSVERYQKLFREDDRAARVFEEVTTRLVKALDLDVSRQRLDSTHVFSHMASFGRTKLMAVAIKRFLTQLQRHDPDTSAALPEDLRQRYQPSQARLVADAKDAEARARCRQQAAEDLRFVIDRFADRDDLTNRSTYKALITIFDQQCERSGGKVVVKAQIGGDCVQDPSDLDATYDGKKGPGSQVQIAETCVPSNNVQLITAALPQTACVSDAQAVTPMLDRLENAERLPEELLADTLSTGDEDVEAAAARGVDLVGPIPGRAPAADPATLTVDDFALDERTGTIDACPTGHRPTSCSRNTETATTRIEMPA
;
A
#
# COMPACT_ATOMS: atom_id res chain seq x y z
N MET A 1 -9.40 -17.33 -28.35
CA MET A 1 -8.04 -17.87 -28.57
C MET A 1 -7.02 -16.97 -27.90
N ILE A 2 -6.22 -17.53 -27.00
CA ILE A 2 -5.15 -16.80 -26.30
C ILE A 2 -3.95 -16.69 -27.25
N TYR A 3 -3.44 -15.47 -27.43
CA TYR A 3 -2.27 -15.19 -28.25
C TYR A 3 -1.10 -14.71 -27.38
N SER A 4 -0.01 -15.47 -27.39
CA SER A 4 1.24 -15.12 -26.72
C SER A 4 2.43 -15.63 -27.50
N VAL A 5 3.46 -14.80 -27.66
CA VAL A 5 4.74 -15.16 -28.29
C VAL A 5 5.83 -15.10 -27.24
N ASP A 6 6.59 -16.19 -27.07
CA ASP A 6 7.70 -16.23 -26.10
C ASP A 6 8.73 -15.13 -26.45
N PRO A 7 8.93 -14.12 -25.57
CA PRO A 7 9.80 -12.99 -25.86
C PRO A 7 11.28 -13.36 -25.98
N ARG A 8 11.67 -14.58 -25.54
CA ARG A 8 13.04 -15.10 -25.66
C ARG A 8 13.34 -15.66 -27.05
N GLN A 9 12.32 -15.85 -27.89
CA GLN A 9 12.52 -16.35 -29.25
C GLN A 9 12.97 -15.21 -30.17
N ASN A 10 14.15 -15.38 -30.76
CA ASN A 10 14.65 -14.45 -31.76
C ASN A 10 13.82 -14.56 -33.04
N ARG A 11 13.49 -13.40 -33.61
CA ARG A 11 12.87 -13.33 -34.93
C ARG A 11 13.89 -13.61 -36.01
N LEU A 12 13.43 -14.22 -37.10
CA LEU A 12 14.26 -14.43 -38.29
C LEU A 12 14.60 -13.11 -39.00
N PHE A 13 13.69 -12.13 -38.92
CA PHE A 13 13.84 -10.78 -39.47
C PHE A 13 13.59 -9.74 -38.38
N ASP A 14 14.43 -8.70 -38.33
CA ASP A 14 14.21 -7.56 -37.44
C ASP A 14 13.18 -6.61 -38.07
N PRO A 15 11.98 -6.45 -37.47
CA PRO A 15 10.94 -5.56 -38.00
C PRO A 15 11.35 -4.07 -37.97
N PHE A 16 12.39 -3.71 -37.23
CA PHE A 16 12.89 -2.33 -37.13
C PHE A 16 14.09 -2.07 -38.03
N ASP A 17 14.48 -3.01 -38.89
CA ASP A 17 15.55 -2.80 -39.86
C ASP A 17 15.17 -1.73 -40.88
N GLY A 18 16.02 -0.71 -41.00
CA GLY A 18 15.74 0.51 -41.77
C GLY A 18 14.77 1.49 -41.11
N VAL A 19 14.15 1.16 -39.97
CA VAL A 19 13.29 2.06 -39.18
C VAL A 19 14.10 2.76 -38.09
N ILE A 20 14.86 1.99 -37.30
CA ILE A 20 15.69 2.52 -36.23
C ILE A 20 17.14 2.62 -36.72
N PRO A 21 17.77 3.81 -36.76
CA PRO A 21 19.14 3.95 -37.21
C PRO A 21 20.13 3.26 -36.25
N PRO A 22 21.35 2.90 -36.69
CA PRO A 22 22.33 2.18 -35.86
C PRO A 22 22.65 2.85 -34.51
N VAL A 23 22.66 4.19 -34.48
CA VAL A 23 22.86 4.96 -33.23
C VAL A 23 21.66 4.79 -32.30
N GLY A 24 20.43 4.80 -32.84
CA GLY A 24 19.21 4.58 -32.07
C GLY A 24 19.15 3.17 -31.48
N ARG A 25 19.60 2.16 -32.21
CA ARG A 25 19.71 0.78 -31.70
C ARG A 25 20.62 0.68 -30.47
N ARG A 26 21.76 1.39 -30.47
CA ARG A 26 22.65 1.43 -29.30
C ARG A 26 21.99 2.10 -28.11
N ILE A 27 21.32 3.25 -28.32
CA ILE A 27 20.61 3.96 -27.25
C ILE A 27 19.50 3.09 -26.63
N ILE A 28 18.75 2.37 -27.46
CA ILE A 28 17.70 1.44 -26.99
C ILE A 28 18.30 0.27 -26.22
N ALA A 29 19.38 -0.34 -26.74
CA ALA A 29 20.05 -1.47 -26.10
C ALA A 29 20.63 -1.11 -24.73
N ASP A 30 21.23 0.08 -24.60
CA ASP A 30 21.82 0.59 -23.36
C ASP A 30 20.78 1.26 -22.43
N GLY A 31 19.54 1.44 -22.92
CA GLY A 31 18.47 2.13 -22.21
C GLY A 31 17.53 1.21 -21.43
N TRP A 32 16.47 1.80 -20.89
CA TRP A 32 15.41 1.06 -20.21
C TRP A 32 14.73 0.05 -21.14
N GLN A 33 14.71 0.33 -22.46
CA GLN A 33 14.10 -0.52 -23.46
C GLN A 33 14.78 -1.90 -23.52
N GLY A 34 16.12 -1.92 -23.54
CA GLY A 34 16.90 -3.16 -23.52
C GLY A 34 16.67 -3.96 -22.24
N VAL A 35 16.71 -3.28 -21.08
CA VAL A 35 16.40 -3.90 -19.78
C VAL A 35 14.98 -4.49 -19.80
N PHE A 36 14.01 -3.72 -20.27
CA PHE A 36 12.62 -4.16 -20.32
C PHE A 36 12.45 -5.38 -21.22
N ARG A 37 12.94 -5.31 -22.46
CA ARG A 37 12.80 -6.37 -23.46
C ARG A 37 13.47 -7.67 -23.04
N HIS A 38 14.70 -7.59 -22.54
CA HIS A 38 15.54 -8.76 -22.32
C HIS A 38 15.46 -9.31 -20.89
N VAL A 39 14.98 -8.52 -19.93
CA VAL A 39 14.94 -8.91 -18.51
C VAL A 39 13.50 -8.95 -17.99
N LEU A 40 12.68 -7.92 -18.28
CA LEU A 40 11.38 -7.75 -17.62
C LEU A 40 10.21 -8.38 -18.39
N LEU A 41 10.24 -8.34 -19.72
CA LEU A 41 9.14 -8.80 -20.55
C LEU A 41 8.86 -10.29 -20.35
N GLU A 42 9.91 -11.12 -20.21
CA GLU A 42 9.76 -12.57 -19.96
C GLU A 42 9.05 -12.90 -18.63
N VAL A 43 9.09 -11.98 -17.67
CA VAL A 43 8.52 -12.11 -16.32
C VAL A 43 7.03 -11.73 -16.29
N MET A 44 6.49 -11.16 -17.38
CA MET A 44 5.08 -10.76 -17.38
C MET A 44 4.13 -11.95 -17.16
N PRO A 45 3.02 -11.78 -16.41
CA PRO A 45 2.22 -12.87 -15.86
C PRO A 45 1.21 -13.43 -16.88
N VAL A 46 1.69 -13.82 -18.06
CA VAL A 46 0.86 -14.19 -19.22
C VAL A 46 -0.06 -15.38 -18.95
N ALA A 47 0.44 -16.42 -18.27
CA ALA A 47 -0.37 -17.59 -17.95
C ALA A 47 -1.54 -17.26 -17.03
N ALA A 48 -1.33 -16.40 -16.03
CA ALA A 48 -2.40 -15.91 -15.17
C ALA A 48 -3.36 -15.02 -15.95
N LEU A 49 -2.84 -14.15 -16.82
CA LEU A 49 -3.63 -13.25 -17.65
C LEU A 49 -4.53 -13.98 -18.63
N GLY A 50 -4.02 -15.05 -19.25
CA GLY A 50 -4.75 -15.91 -20.15
C GLY A 50 -6.03 -16.51 -19.53
N ARG A 51 -6.05 -16.79 -18.22
CA ARG A 51 -7.20 -17.40 -17.52
C ARG A 51 -8.50 -16.57 -17.59
N HIS A 52 -8.41 -15.27 -17.88
CA HIS A 52 -9.57 -14.39 -18.05
C HIS A 52 -10.18 -14.42 -19.47
N PHE A 53 -9.57 -15.17 -20.38
CA PHE A 53 -9.97 -15.21 -21.78
C PHE A 53 -10.33 -16.64 -22.19
N SER A 54 -11.25 -16.75 -23.14
CA SER A 54 -11.63 -18.05 -23.68
C SER A 54 -10.64 -18.50 -24.75
N ASP A 55 -10.24 -19.77 -24.66
CA ASP A 55 -9.41 -20.40 -25.68
C ASP A 55 -10.15 -20.55 -27.01
N SER A 56 -11.46 -20.76 -26.98
CA SER A 56 -12.27 -21.17 -28.14
C SER A 56 -13.35 -20.16 -28.55
N LEU A 57 -13.74 -19.24 -27.67
CA LEU A 57 -14.81 -18.27 -27.92
C LEU A 57 -14.26 -16.85 -28.07
N ALA A 58 -14.95 -16.05 -28.89
CA ALA A 58 -14.63 -14.65 -29.20
C ALA A 58 -13.33 -14.41 -30.01
N ALA A 59 -13.07 -13.14 -30.32
CA ALA A 59 -11.87 -12.71 -31.03
C ALA A 59 -10.60 -13.07 -30.24
N PRO A 60 -9.46 -13.32 -30.92
CA PRO A 60 -8.18 -13.55 -30.24
C PRO A 60 -7.80 -12.40 -29.31
N THR A 61 -7.08 -12.70 -28.24
CA THR A 61 -6.49 -11.66 -27.40
C THR A 61 -5.46 -10.86 -28.20
N LYS A 62 -5.16 -9.64 -27.73
CA LYS A 62 -3.88 -9.01 -28.08
C LYS A 62 -2.74 -9.85 -27.51
N GLU A 63 -1.53 -9.65 -28.03
CA GLU A 63 -0.34 -10.37 -27.55
C GLU A 63 -0.15 -10.07 -26.06
N LEU A 64 -0.17 -11.12 -25.24
CA LEU A 64 -0.32 -10.97 -23.80
C LEU A 64 0.95 -10.46 -23.10
N TYR A 65 2.15 -10.77 -23.60
CA TYR A 65 3.41 -10.23 -23.06
C TYR A 65 3.47 -8.71 -23.26
N SER A 66 3.22 -8.25 -24.48
CA SER A 66 3.19 -6.85 -24.84
C SER A 66 2.06 -6.09 -24.13
N MET A 67 0.88 -6.69 -23.94
CA MET A 67 -0.19 -6.04 -23.18
C MET A 67 0.15 -5.91 -21.69
N ALA A 68 0.70 -6.96 -21.09
CA ALA A 68 1.16 -6.90 -19.71
C ALA A 68 2.29 -5.88 -19.54
N GLY A 69 3.25 -5.87 -20.46
CA GLY A 69 4.32 -4.89 -20.46
C GLY A 69 3.82 -3.47 -20.71
N LEU A 70 2.83 -3.27 -21.58
CA LEU A 70 2.24 -1.95 -21.81
C LEU A 70 1.56 -1.40 -20.56
N VAL A 71 0.88 -2.26 -19.78
CA VAL A 71 0.33 -1.88 -18.47
C VAL A 71 1.45 -1.46 -17.53
N PHE A 72 2.53 -2.25 -17.44
CA PHE A 72 3.68 -1.90 -16.62
C PHE A 72 4.28 -0.54 -17.02
N LEU A 73 4.53 -0.32 -18.31
CA LEU A 73 5.11 0.93 -18.81
C LEU A 73 4.17 2.11 -18.59
N ALA A 74 2.87 1.91 -18.74
CA ALA A 74 1.89 2.95 -18.46
C ALA A 74 1.93 3.38 -16.99
N ASP A 75 2.01 2.43 -16.06
CA ASP A 75 2.14 2.75 -14.63
C ASP A 75 3.52 3.37 -14.31
N PHE A 76 4.60 2.86 -14.91
CA PHE A 76 5.97 3.35 -14.71
C PHE A 76 6.17 4.80 -15.19
N PHE A 77 5.63 5.14 -16.36
CA PHE A 77 5.73 6.49 -16.93
C PHE A 77 4.55 7.40 -16.58
N GLY A 78 3.54 6.91 -15.86
CA GLY A 78 2.34 7.66 -15.51
C GLY A 78 1.45 8.01 -16.71
N TRP A 79 1.42 7.14 -17.74
CA TRP A 79 0.61 7.34 -18.93
C TRP A 79 -0.88 7.10 -18.67
N THR A 80 -1.71 7.98 -19.22
CA THR A 80 -3.13 7.70 -19.43
C THR A 80 -3.32 6.53 -20.40
N PRO A 81 -4.50 5.86 -20.41
CA PRO A 81 -4.78 4.82 -21.39
C PRO A 81 -4.63 5.28 -22.84
N GLN A 82 -4.89 6.56 -23.11
CA GLN A 82 -4.71 7.16 -24.44
C GLN A 82 -3.23 7.27 -24.80
N GLU A 83 -2.39 7.79 -23.90
CA GLU A 83 -0.95 7.89 -24.11
C GLU A 83 -0.29 6.52 -24.26
N ALA A 84 -0.74 5.51 -23.50
CA ALA A 84 -0.25 4.14 -23.64
C ALA A 84 -0.59 3.56 -25.03
N VAL A 85 -1.81 3.79 -25.52
CA VAL A 85 -2.20 3.42 -26.89
C VAL A 85 -1.30 4.11 -27.91
N GLU A 86 -1.15 5.43 -27.82
CA GLU A 86 -0.31 6.21 -28.73
C GLU A 86 1.16 5.77 -28.70
N ALA A 87 1.70 5.49 -27.51
CA ALA A 87 3.05 4.95 -27.35
C ALA A 87 3.20 3.59 -28.05
N SER A 88 2.26 2.66 -27.85
CA SER A 88 2.33 1.35 -28.50
C SER A 88 2.21 1.41 -30.03
N ILE A 89 1.53 2.43 -30.58
CA ILE A 89 1.31 2.58 -32.03
C ILE A 89 2.44 3.37 -32.71
N PHE A 90 2.94 4.43 -32.09
CA PHE A 90 3.83 5.40 -32.74
C PHE A 90 5.27 5.38 -32.25
N ARG A 91 5.54 4.87 -31.04
CA ARG A 91 6.88 4.91 -30.47
C ARG A 91 7.64 3.62 -30.75
N SER A 92 8.55 3.67 -31.71
CA SER A 92 9.37 2.50 -32.08
C SER A 92 10.24 1.98 -30.93
N ASP A 93 10.65 2.84 -30.00
CA ASP A 93 11.39 2.41 -28.81
C ASP A 93 10.52 1.59 -27.83
N VAL A 94 9.24 1.94 -27.70
CA VAL A 94 8.25 1.19 -26.92
C VAL A 94 7.86 -0.10 -27.62
N GLN A 95 7.68 -0.07 -28.95
CA GLN A 95 7.41 -1.26 -29.73
C GLN A 95 8.56 -2.27 -29.63
N ASP A 96 9.80 -1.80 -29.72
CA ASP A 96 10.99 -2.63 -29.52
C ASP A 96 11.00 -3.26 -28.12
N ALA A 97 10.81 -2.44 -27.07
CA ALA A 97 10.77 -2.89 -25.68
C ALA A 97 9.71 -3.96 -25.42
N LEU A 98 8.52 -3.81 -26.02
CA LEU A 98 7.38 -4.73 -25.87
C LEU A 98 7.42 -5.92 -26.83
N ASN A 99 8.47 -6.04 -27.65
CA ASN A 99 8.57 -7.04 -28.70
C ASN A 99 7.36 -7.01 -29.65
N LEU A 100 6.90 -5.82 -30.04
CA LEU A 100 5.80 -5.59 -30.98
C LEU A 100 6.30 -5.36 -32.40
N GLU A 101 5.44 -5.62 -33.38
CA GLU A 101 5.66 -5.17 -34.76
C GLU A 101 5.00 -3.82 -34.99
N PRO A 102 5.54 -2.98 -35.89
CA PRO A 102 4.84 -1.79 -36.36
C PRO A 102 3.45 -2.15 -36.92
N GLY A 103 2.46 -1.30 -36.67
CA GLY A 103 1.09 -1.50 -37.16
C GLY A 103 0.17 -2.31 -36.24
N VAL A 104 0.60 -2.63 -35.02
CA VAL A 104 -0.29 -3.21 -34.01
C VAL A 104 -1.33 -2.19 -33.56
N GLU A 105 -2.59 -2.61 -33.54
CA GLU A 105 -3.71 -1.79 -33.08
C GLU A 105 -4.11 -2.17 -31.66
N VAL A 106 -4.29 -1.17 -30.79
CA VAL A 106 -4.87 -1.33 -29.45
C VAL A 106 -5.81 -0.18 -29.16
N SER A 107 -6.89 -0.44 -28.41
CA SER A 107 -7.85 0.58 -28.01
C SER A 107 -7.70 0.91 -26.53
N THR A 108 -8.10 2.12 -26.14
CA THR A 108 -8.11 2.56 -24.74
C THR A 108 -8.89 1.62 -23.83
N ARG A 109 -10.04 1.13 -24.29
CA ARG A 109 -10.85 0.12 -23.58
C ARG A 109 -10.12 -1.20 -23.35
N SER A 110 -9.22 -1.57 -24.26
CA SER A 110 -8.38 -2.75 -24.08
C SER A 110 -7.38 -2.49 -22.95
N VAL A 111 -6.63 -1.38 -23.01
CA VAL A 111 -5.67 -1.01 -21.96
C VAL A 111 -6.34 -0.94 -20.58
N GLU A 112 -7.48 -0.25 -20.47
CA GLU A 112 -8.26 -0.16 -19.23
C GLU A 112 -8.68 -1.55 -18.69
N ARG A 113 -9.10 -2.45 -19.59
CA ARG A 113 -9.45 -3.83 -19.21
C ARG A 113 -8.26 -4.56 -18.62
N TYR A 114 -7.08 -4.48 -19.24
CA TYR A 114 -5.88 -5.14 -18.72
C TYR A 114 -5.41 -4.50 -17.40
N GLN A 115 -5.43 -3.17 -17.29
CA GLN A 115 -5.16 -2.48 -16.02
C GLN A 115 -6.08 -2.96 -14.89
N LYS A 116 -7.37 -3.11 -15.19
CA LYS A 116 -8.35 -3.66 -14.24
C LYS A 116 -7.97 -5.08 -13.78
N LEU A 117 -7.62 -5.96 -14.72
CA LEU A 117 -7.20 -7.33 -14.38
C LEU A 117 -5.92 -7.36 -13.53
N PHE A 118 -5.01 -6.40 -13.71
CA PHE A 118 -3.81 -6.30 -12.86
C PHE A 118 -4.12 -5.89 -11.43
N ARG A 119 -5.14 -5.04 -11.23
CA ARG A 119 -5.58 -4.54 -9.92
C ARG A 119 -6.43 -5.56 -9.15
N GLU A 120 -7.28 -6.33 -9.82
CA GLU A 120 -8.24 -7.22 -9.16
C GLU A 120 -7.65 -8.57 -8.68
N ASP A 121 -6.51 -9.00 -9.23
CA ASP A 121 -5.95 -10.34 -9.01
C ASP A 121 -4.61 -10.32 -8.21
N ASP A 122 -4.29 -9.24 -7.51
CA ASP A 122 -3.00 -9.01 -6.82
C ASP A 122 -1.76 -9.20 -7.73
N ARG A 123 -1.96 -9.04 -9.05
CA ARG A 123 -0.91 -9.33 -10.05
C ARG A 123 0.19 -8.29 -10.04
N ALA A 124 -0.17 -7.03 -9.79
CA ALA A 124 0.81 -5.96 -9.66
C ALA A 124 1.85 -6.30 -8.57
N ALA A 125 1.40 -6.84 -7.43
CA ALA A 125 2.28 -7.28 -6.36
C ALA A 125 3.19 -8.43 -6.85
N ARG A 126 2.64 -9.46 -7.49
CA ARG A 126 3.46 -10.58 -8.01
C ARG A 126 4.48 -10.13 -9.06
N VAL A 127 4.07 -9.26 -9.97
CA VAL A 127 4.98 -8.72 -11.00
C VAL A 127 6.09 -7.91 -10.35
N PHE A 128 5.77 -7.08 -9.36
CA PHE A 128 6.80 -6.39 -8.57
C PHE A 128 7.79 -7.41 -7.96
N GLU A 129 7.29 -8.44 -7.29
CA GLU A 129 8.14 -9.46 -6.65
C GLU A 129 9.06 -10.18 -7.65
N GLU A 130 8.51 -10.64 -8.77
CA GLU A 130 9.26 -11.38 -9.79
C GLU A 130 10.25 -10.48 -10.53
N VAL A 131 9.86 -9.24 -10.88
CA VAL A 131 10.74 -8.24 -11.51
C VAL A 131 11.91 -7.91 -10.59
N THR A 132 11.64 -7.64 -9.31
CA THR A 132 12.66 -7.32 -8.32
C THR A 132 13.63 -8.49 -8.15
N THR A 133 13.14 -9.72 -8.02
CA THR A 133 13.99 -10.92 -7.95
C THR A 133 14.86 -11.06 -9.21
N ARG A 134 14.30 -10.78 -10.39
CA ARG A 134 15.05 -10.87 -11.64
C ARG A 134 16.15 -9.81 -11.72
N LEU A 135 15.87 -8.58 -11.27
CA LEU A 135 16.82 -7.47 -11.25
C LEU A 135 17.95 -7.70 -10.23
N VAL A 136 17.62 -8.16 -9.02
CA VAL A 136 18.62 -8.53 -7.99
C VAL A 136 19.62 -9.54 -8.56
N LYS A 137 19.13 -10.60 -9.22
CA LYS A 137 20.00 -11.61 -9.84
C LYS A 137 20.79 -11.08 -11.04
N ALA A 138 20.18 -10.26 -11.88
CA ALA A 138 20.83 -9.72 -13.08
C ALA A 138 21.94 -8.71 -12.74
N LEU A 139 21.80 -8.00 -11.63
CA LEU A 139 22.76 -6.99 -11.16
C LEU A 139 23.78 -7.56 -10.15
N ASP A 140 23.64 -8.83 -9.76
CA ASP A 140 24.42 -9.46 -8.68
C ASP A 140 24.39 -8.58 -7.41
N LEU A 141 23.19 -8.14 -7.04
CA LEU A 141 23.00 -7.11 -6.03
C LEU A 141 23.18 -7.69 -4.62
N ASP A 142 23.98 -7.03 -3.79
CA ASP A 142 24.11 -7.36 -2.38
C ASP A 142 22.86 -6.86 -1.61
N VAL A 143 22.12 -7.81 -1.03
CA VAL A 143 20.90 -7.56 -0.25
C VAL A 143 21.11 -7.73 1.26
N SER A 144 22.35 -7.93 1.71
CA SER A 144 22.72 -8.14 3.11
C SER A 144 22.33 -6.97 4.02
N ARG A 145 22.31 -5.75 3.46
CA ARG A 145 21.89 -4.55 4.20
C ARG A 145 20.73 -3.85 3.51
N GLN A 146 19.64 -3.67 4.24
CA GLN A 146 18.45 -2.98 3.75
C GLN A 146 17.99 -1.93 4.76
N ARG A 147 17.28 -0.92 4.29
CA ARG A 147 16.58 0.06 5.13
C ARG A 147 15.07 -0.06 4.97
N LEU A 148 14.34 0.21 6.04
CA LEU A 148 12.89 0.23 6.10
C LEU A 148 12.42 1.67 6.34
N ASP A 149 11.72 2.22 5.36
CA ASP A 149 11.16 3.57 5.41
C ASP A 149 9.64 3.54 5.13
N SER A 150 8.89 4.46 5.73
CA SER A 150 7.46 4.65 5.45
C SER A 150 7.21 5.91 4.63
N THR A 151 6.25 5.87 3.70
CA THR A 151 5.78 7.07 3.01
C THR A 151 4.27 7.12 2.91
N HIS A 152 3.70 8.32 3.02
CA HIS A 152 2.26 8.54 2.91
C HIS A 152 1.86 8.63 1.44
N VAL A 153 0.82 7.90 1.08
CA VAL A 153 0.29 7.86 -0.29
C VAL A 153 -1.09 8.51 -0.30
N PHE A 154 -1.21 9.58 -1.08
CA PHE A 154 -2.48 10.28 -1.22
C PHE A 154 -3.29 9.69 -2.39
N SER A 155 -4.48 9.19 -2.09
CA SER A 155 -5.46 8.90 -3.12
C SER A 155 -5.93 10.20 -3.78
N HIS A 156 -6.13 10.19 -5.10
CA HIS A 156 -6.76 11.29 -5.84
C HIS A 156 -8.29 11.28 -5.62
N MET A 157 -8.68 11.40 -4.36
CA MET A 157 -10.05 11.34 -3.86
C MET A 157 -10.44 12.65 -3.16
N ALA A 158 -11.73 12.84 -2.90
CA ALA A 158 -12.19 13.98 -2.13
C ALA A 158 -12.25 13.62 -0.64
N SER A 159 -11.68 14.44 0.24
CA SER A 159 -11.85 14.21 1.68
C SER A 159 -13.20 14.77 2.16
N PHE A 160 -14.05 13.92 2.72
CA PHE A 160 -15.36 14.31 3.22
C PHE A 160 -15.42 14.36 4.74
N GLY A 161 -16.02 15.43 5.28
CA GLY A 161 -16.50 15.40 6.66
C GLY A 161 -17.62 14.37 6.83
N ARG A 162 -17.79 13.83 8.04
CA ARG A 162 -18.68 12.66 8.33
C ARG A 162 -20.09 12.76 7.75
N THR A 163 -20.76 13.91 7.85
CA THR A 163 -22.11 14.09 7.28
C THR A 163 -22.10 13.95 5.76
N LYS A 164 -21.09 14.52 5.11
CA LYS A 164 -20.94 14.47 3.65
C LYS A 164 -20.51 13.07 3.20
N LEU A 165 -19.67 12.37 3.96
CA LEU A 165 -19.32 10.97 3.73
C LEU A 165 -20.57 10.09 3.64
N MET A 166 -21.43 10.12 4.67
CA MET A 166 -22.68 9.36 4.70
C MET A 166 -23.62 9.77 3.56
N ALA A 167 -23.79 11.08 3.32
CA ALA A 167 -24.67 11.57 2.27
C ALA A 167 -24.22 11.18 0.85
N VAL A 168 -22.91 11.22 0.58
CA VAL A 168 -22.35 10.81 -0.72
C VAL A 168 -22.48 9.29 -0.90
N ALA A 169 -22.27 8.51 0.16
CA ALA A 169 -22.46 7.05 0.11
C ALA A 169 -23.90 6.69 -0.27
N ILE A 170 -24.90 7.29 0.41
CA ILE A 170 -26.32 7.11 0.09
C ILE A 170 -26.60 7.51 -1.35
N LYS A 171 -26.15 8.71 -1.77
CA LYS A 171 -26.34 9.19 -3.14
C LYS A 171 -25.78 8.22 -4.18
N ARG A 172 -24.59 7.66 -3.97
CA ARG A 172 -23.97 6.70 -4.90
C ARG A 172 -24.80 5.42 -5.03
N PHE A 173 -25.25 4.86 -3.91
CA PHE A 173 -26.14 3.71 -3.91
C PHE A 173 -27.45 4.02 -4.65
N LEU A 174 -28.12 5.14 -4.34
CA LEU A 174 -29.36 5.54 -5.00
C LEU A 174 -29.19 5.80 -6.50
N THR A 175 -28.05 6.37 -6.91
CA THR A 175 -27.73 6.56 -8.34
C THR A 175 -27.55 5.21 -9.05
N GLN A 176 -26.92 4.25 -8.38
CA GLN A 176 -26.78 2.89 -8.92
C GLN A 176 -28.15 2.19 -9.00
N LEU A 177 -28.96 2.31 -7.94
CA LEU A 177 -30.32 1.75 -7.91
C LEU A 177 -31.17 2.32 -9.05
N GLN A 178 -31.18 3.64 -9.25
CA GLN A 178 -31.92 4.28 -10.33
C GLN A 178 -31.52 3.78 -11.73
N ARG A 179 -30.23 3.43 -11.93
CA ARG A 179 -29.74 2.93 -13.22
C ARG A 179 -30.11 1.48 -13.51
N HIS A 180 -30.24 0.64 -12.48
CA HIS A 180 -30.41 -0.81 -12.63
C HIS A 180 -31.80 -1.32 -12.23
N ASP A 181 -32.52 -0.60 -11.37
CA ASP A 181 -33.85 -0.94 -10.85
C ASP A 181 -34.65 0.36 -10.58
N PRO A 182 -35.11 1.04 -11.66
CA PRO A 182 -35.77 2.34 -11.56
C PRO A 182 -37.10 2.29 -10.80
N ASP A 183 -37.83 1.17 -10.87
CA ASP A 183 -39.12 1.00 -10.20
C ASP A 183 -38.93 0.94 -8.68
N THR A 184 -37.96 0.16 -8.20
CA THR A 184 -37.61 0.12 -6.78
C THR A 184 -37.07 1.47 -6.31
N SER A 185 -36.29 2.16 -7.14
CA SER A 185 -35.85 3.53 -6.84
C SER A 185 -37.04 4.49 -6.70
N ALA A 186 -38.06 4.41 -7.57
CA ALA A 186 -39.23 5.30 -7.53
C ALA A 186 -40.13 5.04 -6.30
N ALA A 187 -40.17 3.79 -5.82
CA ALA A 187 -40.92 3.39 -4.62
C ALA A 187 -40.32 3.89 -3.29
N LEU A 188 -39.10 4.47 -3.30
CA LEU A 188 -38.51 5.08 -2.11
C LEU A 188 -39.25 6.37 -1.70
N PRO A 189 -39.26 6.72 -0.39
CA PRO A 189 -39.86 7.95 0.10
C PRO A 189 -39.39 9.19 -0.68
N GLU A 190 -40.33 10.06 -1.04
CA GLU A 190 -40.06 11.25 -1.87
C GLU A 190 -39.06 12.19 -1.21
N ASP A 191 -39.17 12.37 0.12
CA ASP A 191 -38.27 13.22 0.89
C ASP A 191 -36.82 12.71 0.86
N LEU A 192 -36.61 11.40 0.97
CA LEU A 192 -35.30 10.76 0.84
C LEU A 192 -34.73 10.99 -0.56
N ARG A 193 -35.54 10.77 -1.61
CA ARG A 193 -35.11 10.97 -3.00
C ARG A 193 -34.68 12.41 -3.26
N GLN A 194 -35.50 13.38 -2.85
CA GLN A 194 -35.20 14.81 -3.03
C GLN A 194 -33.94 15.23 -2.27
N ARG A 195 -33.72 14.71 -1.05
CA ARG A 195 -32.54 15.04 -0.22
C ARG A 195 -31.21 14.66 -0.88
N TYR A 196 -31.17 13.55 -1.61
CA TYR A 196 -29.95 13.02 -2.24
C TYR A 196 -29.88 13.26 -3.76
N GLN A 197 -30.90 13.91 -4.36
CA GLN A 197 -30.89 14.31 -5.76
C GLN A 197 -29.79 15.34 -6.11
N PRO A 198 -29.50 16.39 -5.29
CA PRO A 198 -28.52 17.43 -5.62
C PRO A 198 -27.10 16.90 -5.89
N SER A 199 -26.28 17.67 -6.60
CA SER A 199 -24.88 17.30 -6.87
C SER A 199 -24.08 17.13 -5.57
N GLN A 200 -22.99 16.34 -5.61
CA GLN A 200 -22.16 16.09 -4.42
C GLN A 200 -21.63 17.39 -3.78
N ALA A 201 -21.41 18.45 -4.56
CA ALA A 201 -20.99 19.75 -4.07
C ALA A 201 -22.07 20.49 -3.26
N ARG A 202 -23.36 20.22 -3.55
CA ARG A 202 -24.50 20.86 -2.89
C ARG A 202 -25.08 20.05 -1.72
N LEU A 203 -24.71 18.77 -1.59
CA LEU A 203 -25.12 17.96 -0.45
C LEU A 203 -24.66 18.61 0.86
N VAL A 204 -25.58 18.75 1.81
CA VAL A 204 -25.32 19.30 3.16
C VAL A 204 -24.90 20.79 3.14
N ALA A 205 -25.07 21.50 2.02
CA ALA A 205 -24.63 22.90 1.90
C ALA A 205 -25.47 23.89 2.74
N ASP A 206 -26.70 23.53 3.09
CA ASP A 206 -27.64 24.42 3.77
C ASP A 206 -27.43 24.53 5.29
N ALA A 207 -26.57 23.67 5.86
CA ALA A 207 -26.29 23.65 7.30
C ALA A 207 -25.26 24.74 7.70
N LYS A 208 -25.76 25.92 8.06
CA LYS A 208 -24.93 27.12 8.34
C LYS A 208 -24.39 27.20 9.78
N ASP A 209 -25.09 26.62 10.76
CA ASP A 209 -24.70 26.62 12.17
C ASP A 209 -24.42 25.21 12.72
N ALA A 210 -23.89 25.14 13.96
CA ALA A 210 -23.49 23.87 14.59
C ALA A 210 -24.68 22.93 14.85
N GLU A 211 -25.83 23.48 15.21
CA GLU A 211 -27.02 22.69 15.54
C GLU A 211 -27.65 22.09 14.26
N ALA A 212 -27.73 22.88 13.19
CA ALA A 212 -28.13 22.44 11.87
C ALA A 212 -27.19 21.35 11.34
N ARG A 213 -25.87 21.50 11.53
CA ARG A 213 -24.90 20.44 11.15
C ARG A 213 -25.10 19.17 11.95
N ALA A 214 -25.41 19.26 13.25
CA ALA A 214 -25.70 18.10 14.08
C ALA A 214 -26.98 17.38 13.64
N ARG A 215 -28.07 18.13 13.39
CA ARG A 215 -29.33 17.58 12.85
C ARG A 215 -29.13 16.92 11.49
N CYS A 216 -28.43 17.57 10.56
CA CYS A 216 -28.12 16.98 9.26
C CYS A 216 -27.28 15.70 9.37
N ARG A 217 -26.34 15.64 10.33
CA ARG A 217 -25.53 14.45 10.60
C ARG A 217 -26.38 13.30 11.10
N GLN A 218 -27.27 13.58 12.05
CA GLN A 218 -28.20 12.59 12.59
C GLN A 218 -29.16 12.08 11.50
N GLN A 219 -29.73 12.98 10.70
CA GLN A 219 -30.60 12.61 9.57
C GLN A 219 -29.87 11.71 8.57
N ALA A 220 -28.62 12.05 8.19
CA ALA A 220 -27.84 11.23 7.27
C ALA A 220 -27.54 9.83 7.84
N ALA A 221 -27.33 9.71 9.16
CA ALA A 221 -27.13 8.42 9.81
C ALA A 221 -28.40 7.56 9.83
N GLU A 222 -29.56 8.18 10.09
CA GLU A 222 -30.86 7.50 10.06
C GLU A 222 -31.23 7.07 8.64
N ASP A 223 -30.99 7.91 7.65
CA ASP A 223 -31.19 7.59 6.24
C ASP A 223 -30.27 6.45 5.77
N LEU A 224 -29.00 6.50 6.19
CA LEU A 224 -28.04 5.44 5.90
C LEU A 224 -28.54 4.10 6.42
N ARG A 225 -29.04 4.08 7.68
CA ARG A 225 -29.63 2.89 8.27
C ARG A 225 -30.88 2.43 7.53
N PHE A 226 -31.78 3.36 7.22
CA PHE A 226 -33.01 3.06 6.50
C PHE A 226 -32.71 2.37 5.17
N VAL A 227 -31.75 2.87 4.41
CA VAL A 227 -31.35 2.27 3.13
C VAL A 227 -30.75 0.88 3.34
N ILE A 228 -29.87 0.71 4.34
CA ILE A 228 -29.29 -0.61 4.65
C ILE A 228 -30.39 -1.62 4.97
N ASP A 229 -31.29 -1.29 5.91
CA ASP A 229 -32.36 -2.19 6.35
C ASP A 229 -33.36 -2.48 5.22
N ARG A 230 -33.67 -1.48 4.39
CA ARG A 230 -34.64 -1.62 3.29
C ARG A 230 -34.21 -2.64 2.23
N PHE A 231 -32.90 -2.78 2.01
CA PHE A 231 -32.33 -3.62 0.95
C PHE A 231 -31.55 -4.83 1.48
N ALA A 232 -31.64 -5.13 2.78
CA ALA A 232 -30.89 -6.23 3.41
C ALA A 232 -31.22 -7.61 2.81
N ASP A 233 -32.46 -7.82 2.37
CA ASP A 233 -32.93 -9.10 1.81
C ASP A 233 -32.80 -9.21 0.27
N ARG A 234 -32.04 -8.30 -0.37
CA ARG A 234 -31.89 -8.23 -1.83
C ARG A 234 -30.47 -8.57 -2.27
N ASP A 235 -30.19 -9.86 -2.48
CA ASP A 235 -28.86 -10.36 -2.86
C ASP A 235 -28.27 -9.69 -4.12
N ASP A 236 -29.11 -9.28 -5.06
CA ASP A 236 -28.72 -8.57 -6.28
C ASP A 236 -28.19 -7.14 -6.00
N LEU A 237 -28.54 -6.57 -4.84
CA LEU A 237 -28.10 -5.26 -4.37
C LEU A 237 -27.03 -5.36 -3.28
N THR A 238 -27.14 -6.30 -2.34
CA THR A 238 -26.21 -6.43 -1.21
C THR A 238 -24.79 -6.80 -1.65
N ASN A 239 -24.67 -7.53 -2.76
CA ASN A 239 -23.37 -7.88 -3.34
C ASN A 239 -22.66 -6.70 -4.02
N ARG A 240 -23.32 -5.56 -4.22
CA ARG A 240 -22.75 -4.40 -4.92
C ARG A 240 -21.80 -3.62 -4.01
N SER A 241 -20.72 -3.10 -4.59
CA SER A 241 -19.73 -2.30 -3.87
C SER A 241 -20.34 -1.07 -3.19
N THR A 242 -21.33 -0.42 -3.81
CA THR A 242 -21.99 0.75 -3.20
C THR A 242 -22.78 0.39 -1.95
N TYR A 243 -23.40 -0.79 -1.88
CA TYR A 243 -24.14 -1.23 -0.69
C TYR A 243 -23.17 -1.65 0.42
N LYS A 244 -22.11 -2.39 0.08
CA LYS A 244 -21.03 -2.73 1.02
C LYS A 244 -20.42 -1.47 1.65
N ALA A 245 -20.21 -0.42 0.86
CA ALA A 245 -19.76 0.88 1.35
C ALA A 245 -20.73 1.51 2.37
N LEU A 246 -22.05 1.37 2.18
CA LEU A 246 -23.03 1.86 3.17
C LEU A 246 -22.83 1.18 4.51
N ILE A 247 -22.70 -0.16 4.51
CA ILE A 247 -22.49 -0.96 5.73
C ILE A 247 -21.19 -0.53 6.42
N THR A 248 -20.07 -0.52 5.69
CA THR A 248 -18.76 -0.14 6.25
C THR A 248 -18.81 1.25 6.89
N ILE A 249 -19.38 2.23 6.20
CA ILE A 249 -19.49 3.60 6.71
C ILE A 249 -20.43 3.65 7.93
N PHE A 250 -21.54 2.91 7.91
CA PHE A 250 -22.47 2.86 9.05
C PHE A 250 -21.78 2.30 10.29
N ASP A 251 -21.11 1.15 10.18
CA ASP A 251 -20.45 0.48 11.29
C ASP A 251 -19.31 1.32 11.87
N GLN A 252 -18.60 2.09 11.04
CA GLN A 252 -17.55 3.00 11.48
C GLN A 252 -18.09 4.28 12.11
N GLN A 253 -19.17 4.86 11.59
CA GLN A 253 -19.62 6.21 11.97
C GLN A 253 -20.75 6.22 13.02
N CYS A 254 -21.51 5.12 13.13
CA CYS A 254 -22.74 5.04 13.88
C CYS A 254 -22.75 3.82 14.82
N GLU A 255 -23.62 3.87 15.81
CA GLU A 255 -23.91 2.76 16.71
C GLU A 255 -25.40 2.69 17.04
N ARG A 256 -25.85 1.57 17.63
CA ARG A 256 -27.24 1.40 18.06
C ARG A 256 -27.30 1.57 19.58
N SER A 257 -28.10 2.51 20.03
CA SER A 257 -28.40 2.71 21.45
C SER A 257 -29.91 2.76 21.66
N GLY A 258 -30.44 1.80 22.42
CA GLY A 258 -31.89 1.72 22.69
C GLY A 258 -32.77 1.61 21.44
N GLY A 259 -32.31 0.93 20.39
CA GLY A 259 -33.03 0.79 19.12
C GLY A 259 -32.96 2.01 18.20
N LYS A 260 -32.28 3.09 18.61
CA LYS A 260 -32.06 4.29 17.80
C LYS A 260 -30.65 4.31 17.22
N VAL A 261 -30.52 4.94 16.05
CA VAL A 261 -29.21 5.22 15.44
C VAL A 261 -28.60 6.41 16.16
N VAL A 262 -27.36 6.26 16.62
CA VAL A 262 -26.59 7.34 17.25
C VAL A 262 -25.27 7.49 16.50
N VAL A 263 -24.88 8.72 16.21
CA VAL A 263 -23.59 9.02 15.60
C VAL A 263 -22.49 8.97 16.67
N LYS A 264 -21.45 8.16 16.45
CA LYS A 264 -20.34 7.98 17.42
C LYS A 264 -19.67 9.32 17.74
N ALA A 265 -19.34 9.56 19.01
CA ALA A 265 -18.68 10.80 19.43
C ALA A 265 -17.24 10.90 18.92
N GLN A 266 -16.47 9.82 19.05
CA GLN A 266 -15.10 9.70 18.55
C GLN A 266 -15.03 8.55 17.54
N ILE A 267 -14.21 8.76 16.52
CA ILE A 267 -13.85 7.77 15.51
C ILE A 267 -12.34 7.66 15.52
N GLY A 268 -11.81 6.44 15.52
CA GLY A 268 -10.38 6.19 15.39
C GLY A 268 -9.86 6.56 14.00
N GLY A 269 -8.55 6.39 13.79
CA GLY A 269 -7.94 6.58 12.47
C GLY A 269 -8.46 5.60 11.41
N ASP A 270 -8.88 4.41 11.84
CA ASP A 270 -9.49 3.38 10.99
C ASP A 270 -10.95 3.74 10.62
N CYS A 271 -11.09 4.78 9.80
CA CYS A 271 -12.36 5.19 9.25
C CYS A 271 -12.22 5.67 7.80
N VAL A 272 -13.17 5.26 6.97
CA VAL A 272 -13.24 5.62 5.55
C VAL A 272 -13.37 7.13 5.38
N GLN A 273 -12.57 7.69 4.48
CA GLN A 273 -12.57 9.12 4.17
C GLN A 273 -13.40 9.47 2.93
N ASP A 274 -13.55 8.54 1.98
CA ASP A 274 -14.33 8.69 0.74
C ASP A 274 -14.96 7.35 0.33
N PRO A 275 -16.26 7.27 -0.03
CA PRO A 275 -16.88 6.03 -0.53
C PRO A 275 -16.37 5.56 -1.91
N SER A 276 -15.36 6.21 -2.51
CA SER A 276 -14.66 5.74 -3.72
C SER A 276 -13.52 4.80 -3.39
N ASP A 277 -12.96 4.96 -2.19
CA ASP A 277 -11.73 4.34 -1.76
C ASP A 277 -11.91 3.98 -0.28
N LEU A 278 -12.38 2.75 -0.05
CA LEU A 278 -12.68 2.28 1.30
C LEU A 278 -11.42 1.95 2.11
N ASP A 279 -10.27 1.83 1.45
CA ASP A 279 -8.99 1.52 2.08
C ASP A 279 -8.26 2.80 2.52
N ALA A 280 -8.69 3.96 2.04
CA ALA A 280 -8.13 5.23 2.46
C ALA A 280 -8.69 5.66 3.82
N THR A 281 -7.85 5.50 4.84
CA THR A 281 -8.15 5.84 6.23
C THR A 281 -7.50 7.17 6.63
N TYR A 282 -7.40 7.45 7.94
CA TYR A 282 -6.89 8.72 8.45
C TYR A 282 -5.73 8.52 9.44
N ASP A 283 -4.62 9.20 9.17
CA ASP A 283 -3.55 9.41 10.14
C ASP A 283 -3.65 10.79 10.79
N GLY A 284 -3.42 10.87 12.10
CA GLY A 284 -3.53 12.11 12.86
C GLY A 284 -2.47 13.17 12.50
N LYS A 285 -1.34 12.76 11.92
CA LYS A 285 -0.22 13.65 11.53
C LYS A 285 -0.19 13.90 10.03
N LYS A 286 -0.32 12.83 9.23
CA LYS A 286 -0.19 12.82 7.75
C LYS A 286 -1.53 13.11 7.05
N GLY A 287 -2.66 12.88 7.73
CA GLY A 287 -4.00 13.13 7.21
C GLY A 287 -4.61 11.91 6.48
N PRO A 288 -5.62 12.14 5.62
CA PRO A 288 -6.30 11.05 4.93
C PRO A 288 -5.44 10.43 3.82
N GLY A 289 -5.60 9.13 3.59
CA GLY A 289 -4.94 8.41 2.51
C GLY A 289 -4.55 6.99 2.92
N SER A 290 -3.44 6.54 2.34
CA SER A 290 -2.82 5.25 2.63
C SER A 290 -1.34 5.49 2.96
N GLN A 291 -0.62 4.44 3.27
CA GLN A 291 0.83 4.49 3.39
C GLN A 291 1.46 3.25 2.78
N VAL A 292 2.77 3.30 2.57
CA VAL A 292 3.54 2.13 2.14
C VAL A 292 4.83 2.08 2.92
N GLN A 293 5.13 0.90 3.46
CA GLN A 293 6.45 0.57 4.01
C GLN A 293 7.32 0.04 2.89
N ILE A 294 8.55 0.52 2.79
CA ILE A 294 9.44 0.22 1.68
C ILE A 294 10.74 -0.33 2.26
N ALA A 295 11.13 -1.53 1.83
CA ALA A 295 12.48 -2.03 2.02
C ALA A 295 13.31 -1.69 0.79
N GLU A 296 14.52 -1.17 1.00
CA GLU A 296 15.46 -0.82 -0.06
C GLU A 296 16.87 -1.27 0.32
N THR A 297 17.63 -1.82 -0.62
CA THR A 297 19.05 -2.09 -0.39
C THR A 297 19.81 -0.80 -0.08
N CYS A 298 20.79 -0.87 0.81
CA CYS A 298 21.61 0.29 1.17
C CYS A 298 23.10 -0.05 1.33
N VAL A 299 23.56 -1.09 0.62
CA VAL A 299 24.97 -1.52 0.63
C VAL A 299 25.81 -0.59 -0.27
N PRO A 300 26.81 0.14 0.25
CA PRO A 300 27.56 1.14 -0.53
C PRO A 300 28.33 0.61 -1.74
N SER A 301 28.68 -0.68 -1.76
CA SER A 301 29.38 -1.32 -2.89
C SER A 301 28.47 -1.66 -4.07
N ASN A 302 27.14 -1.61 -3.90
CA ASN A 302 26.22 -1.80 -5.01
C ASN A 302 26.29 -0.60 -5.98
N ASN A 303 26.32 -0.89 -7.28
CA ASN A 303 26.30 0.15 -8.31
C ASN A 303 24.97 0.93 -8.35
N VAL A 304 23.89 0.28 -7.95
CA VAL A 304 22.52 0.85 -7.83
C VAL A 304 21.85 0.27 -6.60
N GLN A 305 20.91 0.98 -5.99
CA GLN A 305 20.06 0.41 -4.94
C GLN A 305 18.68 0.07 -5.51
N LEU A 306 18.03 -0.96 -4.98
CA LEU A 306 16.71 -1.38 -5.40
C LEU A 306 15.75 -1.42 -4.22
N ILE A 307 14.52 -1.00 -4.49
CA ILE A 307 13.38 -1.32 -3.61
C ILE A 307 13.14 -2.82 -3.71
N THR A 308 13.35 -3.52 -2.61
CA THR A 308 13.28 -4.97 -2.50
C THR A 308 11.92 -5.45 -2.02
N ALA A 309 11.16 -4.61 -1.33
CA ALA A 309 9.79 -4.92 -0.94
C ALA A 309 9.00 -3.62 -0.72
N ALA A 310 7.70 -3.69 -0.95
CA ALA A 310 6.76 -2.62 -0.63
C ALA A 310 5.57 -3.22 0.10
N LEU A 311 5.09 -2.62 1.18
CA LEU A 311 3.96 -3.09 1.98
C LEU A 311 2.89 -1.99 2.05
N PRO A 312 1.95 -1.95 1.09
CA PRO A 312 0.85 -1.00 1.12
C PRO A 312 -0.07 -1.28 2.31
N GLN A 313 -0.41 -0.23 3.04
CA GLN A 313 -1.24 -0.27 4.25
C GLN A 313 -2.20 0.91 4.26
N THR A 314 -3.25 0.83 5.07
CA THR A 314 -4.09 1.98 5.36
C THR A 314 -3.29 3.01 6.19
N ALA A 315 -3.63 4.29 6.09
CA ALA A 315 -2.88 5.36 6.75
C ALA A 315 -2.86 5.26 8.29
N CYS A 316 -3.82 4.57 8.89
CA CYS A 316 -3.97 4.50 10.34
C CYS A 316 -3.12 3.40 11.00
N VAL A 317 -2.49 2.53 10.21
CA VAL A 317 -1.57 1.50 10.73
C VAL A 317 -0.34 2.18 11.32
N SER A 318 0.15 1.71 12.45
CA SER A 318 1.35 2.25 13.06
C SER A 318 2.60 1.72 12.37
N ASP A 319 3.60 2.59 12.13
CA ASP A 319 4.92 2.18 11.63
C ASP A 319 5.59 1.14 12.56
N ALA A 320 5.27 1.17 13.87
CA ALA A 320 5.74 0.18 14.85
C ALA A 320 5.23 -1.24 14.60
N GLN A 321 4.29 -1.45 13.66
CA GLN A 321 3.77 -2.77 13.29
C GLN A 321 4.30 -3.23 11.92
N ALA A 322 5.25 -2.51 11.33
CA ALA A 322 5.72 -2.73 9.96
C ALA A 322 6.79 -3.82 9.85
N VAL A 323 7.65 -3.99 10.86
CA VAL A 323 8.86 -4.83 10.76
C VAL A 323 8.51 -6.28 10.49
N THR A 324 7.67 -6.88 11.34
CA THR A 324 7.32 -8.31 11.20
C THR A 324 6.69 -8.64 9.83
N PRO A 325 5.65 -7.90 9.35
CA PRO A 325 5.12 -8.12 8.01
C PRO A 325 6.12 -7.89 6.88
N MET A 326 7.06 -6.95 7.06
CA MET A 326 8.11 -6.70 6.08
C MET A 326 9.10 -7.88 6.01
N LEU A 327 9.52 -8.40 7.16
CA LEU A 327 10.38 -9.58 7.23
C LEU A 327 9.70 -10.80 6.58
N ASP A 328 8.42 -11.03 6.83
CA ASP A 328 7.66 -12.10 6.17
C ASP A 328 7.67 -11.93 4.63
N ARG A 329 7.51 -10.70 4.13
CA ARG A 329 7.56 -10.44 2.68
C ARG A 329 8.96 -10.68 2.10
N LEU A 330 10.01 -10.21 2.78
CA LEU A 330 11.39 -10.40 2.36
C LEU A 330 11.80 -11.87 2.40
N GLU A 331 11.37 -12.63 3.41
CA GLU A 331 11.61 -14.07 3.53
C GLU A 331 10.94 -14.85 2.40
N ASN A 332 9.65 -14.61 2.16
CA ASN A 332 8.90 -15.25 1.07
C ASN A 332 9.50 -14.97 -0.31
N ALA A 333 10.21 -13.85 -0.46
CA ALA A 333 10.86 -13.46 -1.69
C ALA A 333 12.34 -13.89 -1.76
N GLU A 334 12.85 -14.59 -0.76
CA GLU A 334 14.27 -15.02 -0.63
C GLU A 334 15.26 -13.83 -0.63
N ARG A 335 14.89 -12.74 0.06
CA ARG A 335 15.65 -11.47 0.14
C ARG A 335 15.76 -10.94 1.57
N LEU A 336 15.76 -11.81 2.58
CA LEU A 336 16.03 -11.40 3.96
C LEU A 336 17.45 -10.79 4.06
N PRO A 337 17.59 -9.60 4.67
CA PRO A 337 18.91 -9.02 4.93
C PRO A 337 19.56 -9.65 6.16
N GLU A 338 20.87 -9.47 6.29
CA GLU A 338 21.59 -9.70 7.55
C GLU A 338 21.38 -8.53 8.52
N GLU A 339 21.29 -7.29 8.01
CA GLU A 339 21.05 -6.07 8.80
C GLU A 339 19.89 -5.26 8.18
N LEU A 340 18.88 -4.96 9.00
CA LEU A 340 17.74 -4.09 8.64
C LEU A 340 17.81 -2.79 9.43
N LEU A 341 18.03 -1.68 8.73
CA LEU A 341 17.99 -0.34 9.30
C LEU A 341 16.55 0.15 9.38
N ALA A 342 16.10 0.60 10.54
CA ALA A 342 14.75 1.14 10.70
C ALA A 342 14.73 2.41 11.55
N ASP A 343 13.69 3.21 11.37
CA ASP A 343 13.43 4.39 12.20
C ASP A 343 13.07 4.01 13.64
N THR A 344 13.18 4.97 14.55
CA THR A 344 12.93 4.80 16.00
C THR A 344 11.61 4.10 16.33
N LEU A 345 10.56 4.35 15.56
CA LEU A 345 9.24 3.75 15.82
C LEU A 345 9.20 2.25 15.53
N SER A 346 10.15 1.73 14.76
CA SER A 346 10.21 0.35 14.26
C SER A 346 11.30 -0.46 14.98
N THR A 347 11.60 -0.12 16.24
CA THR A 347 12.65 -0.76 17.06
C THR A 347 12.12 -1.14 18.44
N GLY A 348 10.86 -1.57 18.52
CA GLY A 348 10.30 -2.11 19.76
C GLY A 348 10.91 -3.48 20.12
N ASP A 349 10.86 -3.87 21.39
CA ASP A 349 11.40 -5.15 21.85
C ASP A 349 10.84 -6.35 21.05
N GLU A 350 9.53 -6.34 20.75
CA GLU A 350 8.88 -7.38 19.94
C GLU A 350 9.44 -7.44 18.51
N ASP A 351 9.77 -6.28 17.90
CA ASP A 351 10.36 -6.23 16.56
C ASP A 351 11.79 -6.76 16.56
N VAL A 352 12.57 -6.42 17.58
CA VAL A 352 13.95 -6.89 17.76
C VAL A 352 14.00 -8.40 17.95
N GLU A 353 13.14 -8.95 18.81
CA GLU A 353 13.02 -10.40 18.99
C GLU A 353 12.60 -11.11 17.70
N ALA A 354 11.62 -10.55 16.99
CA ALA A 354 11.12 -11.11 15.73
C ALA A 354 12.17 -11.07 14.59
N ALA A 355 13.02 -10.04 14.55
CA ALA A 355 14.13 -9.95 13.61
C ALA A 355 15.24 -10.96 13.96
N ALA A 356 15.64 -11.00 15.23
CA ALA A 356 16.66 -11.93 15.71
C ALA A 356 16.27 -13.41 15.49
N ALA A 357 14.99 -13.75 15.67
CA ALA A 357 14.47 -15.10 15.40
C ALA A 357 14.62 -15.52 13.92
N ARG A 358 14.72 -14.56 13.00
CA ARG A 358 14.95 -14.77 11.57
C ARG A 358 16.41 -14.57 11.15
N GLY A 359 17.32 -14.34 12.12
CA GLY A 359 18.73 -14.08 11.86
C GLY A 359 19.02 -12.69 11.30
N VAL A 360 18.12 -11.73 11.50
CA VAL A 360 18.27 -10.33 11.04
C VAL A 360 18.65 -9.45 12.22
N ASP A 361 19.71 -8.66 12.08
CA ASP A 361 20.09 -7.60 13.02
C ASP A 361 19.26 -6.34 12.74
N LEU A 362 18.34 -6.01 13.64
CA LEU A 362 17.49 -4.82 13.53
C LEU A 362 18.18 -3.64 14.21
N VAL A 363 18.58 -2.65 13.41
CA VAL A 363 19.35 -1.50 13.87
C VAL A 363 18.52 -0.24 13.71
N GLY A 364 18.34 0.51 14.79
CA GLY A 364 17.73 1.83 14.73
C GLY A 364 17.95 2.65 15.99
N PRO A 365 17.51 3.92 15.99
CA PRO A 365 17.75 4.84 17.08
C PRO A 365 16.81 4.55 18.26
N ILE A 366 17.34 4.54 19.48
CA ILE A 366 16.56 4.32 20.70
C ILE A 366 15.56 5.48 20.91
N PRO A 367 14.28 5.20 21.16
CA PRO A 367 13.29 6.24 21.47
C PRO A 367 13.59 6.95 22.78
N GLY A 368 13.48 8.28 22.78
CA GLY A 368 13.57 9.09 23.99
C GLY A 368 14.44 10.32 23.83
N ARG A 369 14.59 11.06 24.93
CA ARG A 369 15.50 12.21 24.99
C ARG A 369 16.90 11.68 25.27
N ALA A 370 17.89 12.12 24.50
CA ALA A 370 19.29 11.86 24.83
C ALA A 370 19.55 12.21 26.30
N PRO A 371 20.25 11.36 27.06
CA PRO A 371 20.55 11.62 28.46
C PRO A 371 21.19 13.01 28.59
N ALA A 372 20.66 13.84 29.49
CA ALA A 372 21.24 15.16 29.80
C ALA A 372 22.48 15.05 30.72
N ALA A 373 23.14 13.89 30.73
CA ALA A 373 24.33 13.65 31.50
C ALA A 373 25.55 14.14 30.71
N ASP A 374 26.45 14.84 31.40
CA ASP A 374 27.79 15.09 30.89
C ASP A 374 28.44 13.72 30.62
N PRO A 375 29.08 13.46 29.46
CA PRO A 375 29.85 12.24 29.25
C PRO A 375 30.89 11.96 30.35
N ALA A 376 31.28 12.96 31.13
CA ALA A 376 32.17 12.84 32.29
C ALA A 376 31.46 12.48 33.61
N THR A 377 30.13 12.48 33.68
CA THR A 377 29.38 12.10 34.88
C THR A 377 29.14 10.60 34.92
N LEU A 378 29.75 9.93 35.92
CA LEU A 378 29.58 8.51 36.17
C LEU A 378 28.10 8.18 36.46
N THR A 379 27.60 7.16 35.77
CA THR A 379 26.27 6.57 35.93
C THR A 379 26.37 5.18 36.55
N VAL A 380 25.23 4.54 36.80
CA VAL A 380 25.20 3.15 37.31
C VAL A 380 25.78 2.18 36.27
N ASP A 381 25.64 2.48 34.97
CA ASP A 381 26.11 1.62 33.88
C ASP A 381 27.66 1.55 33.81
N ASP A 382 28.35 2.48 34.44
CA ASP A 382 29.82 2.47 34.54
C ASP A 382 30.35 1.50 35.63
N PHE A 383 29.46 0.95 36.46
CA PHE A 383 29.80 -0.06 37.47
C PHE A 383 29.60 -1.46 36.90
N ALA A 384 30.48 -2.40 37.26
CA ALA A 384 30.32 -3.80 36.89
C ALA A 384 29.19 -4.43 37.72
N LEU A 385 27.95 -4.32 37.23
CA LEU A 385 26.74 -4.87 37.85
C LEU A 385 26.51 -6.31 37.37
N ASP A 386 26.34 -7.26 38.30
CA ASP A 386 25.72 -8.55 37.98
C ASP A 386 24.20 -8.34 37.95
N GLU A 387 23.60 -8.32 36.76
CA GLU A 387 22.17 -8.09 36.57
C GLU A 387 21.30 -9.17 37.23
N ARG A 388 21.82 -10.40 37.39
CA ARG A 388 21.08 -11.53 37.95
C ARG A 388 20.95 -11.43 39.46
N THR A 389 21.97 -10.92 40.15
CA THR A 389 21.97 -10.72 41.61
C THR A 389 21.63 -9.28 41.99
N GLY A 390 21.83 -8.32 41.08
CA GLY A 390 21.83 -6.88 41.30
C GLY A 390 22.93 -6.40 42.24
N THR A 391 24.03 -7.15 42.33
CA THR A 391 25.22 -6.76 43.11
C THR A 391 26.25 -6.12 42.20
N ILE A 392 26.98 -5.16 42.75
CA ILE A 392 28.05 -4.46 42.02
C ILE A 392 29.37 -5.12 42.40
N ASP A 393 30.10 -5.59 41.40
CA ASP A 393 31.38 -6.30 41.56
C ASP A 393 32.59 -5.36 41.54
N ALA A 394 32.51 -4.27 40.78
CA ALA A 394 33.58 -3.27 40.70
C ALA A 394 33.03 -1.88 40.34
N CYS A 395 33.73 -0.83 40.78
CA CYS A 395 33.51 0.53 40.31
C CYS A 395 34.19 0.80 38.96
N PRO A 396 33.94 1.96 38.32
CA PRO A 396 34.50 2.31 37.01
C PRO A 396 36.04 2.29 36.96
N THR A 397 36.71 2.45 38.11
CA THR A 397 38.17 2.37 38.25
C THR A 397 38.69 0.98 38.64
N GLY A 398 37.82 -0.04 38.68
CA GLY A 398 38.17 -1.45 38.90
C GLY A 398 38.30 -1.86 40.38
N HIS A 399 37.93 -1.00 41.33
CA HIS A 399 37.97 -1.36 42.75
C HIS A 399 36.72 -2.12 43.18
N ARG A 400 36.91 -3.18 43.98
CA ARG A 400 35.81 -3.95 44.57
C ARG A 400 35.20 -3.18 45.76
N PRO A 401 33.86 -3.20 45.92
CA PRO A 401 33.22 -2.59 47.08
C PRO A 401 33.58 -3.31 48.38
N THR A 402 33.66 -2.54 49.47
CA THR A 402 33.85 -3.04 50.83
C THR A 402 32.61 -3.78 51.34
N SER A 403 31.43 -3.29 50.96
CA SER A 403 30.16 -3.96 51.21
C SER A 403 29.19 -3.73 50.06
N CYS A 404 28.41 -4.76 49.72
CA CYS A 404 27.32 -4.67 48.75
C CYS A 404 26.14 -5.45 49.32
N SER A 405 25.01 -4.78 49.51
CA SER A 405 23.79 -5.41 50.03
C SER A 405 22.58 -4.95 49.23
N ARG A 406 21.72 -5.89 48.85
CA ARG A 406 20.49 -5.61 48.10
C ARG A 406 19.30 -5.78 49.02
N ASN A 407 18.46 -4.76 49.10
CA ASN A 407 17.14 -4.86 49.70
C ASN A 407 16.16 -5.36 48.63
N THR A 408 15.63 -6.56 48.82
CA THR A 408 14.70 -7.21 47.88
C THR A 408 13.31 -6.60 47.88
N GLU A 409 12.87 -5.97 48.97
CA GLU A 409 11.54 -5.33 49.06
C GLU A 409 11.51 -3.98 48.33
N THR A 410 12.60 -3.22 48.38
CA THR A 410 12.71 -1.89 47.77
C THR A 410 13.53 -1.89 46.47
N ALA A 411 13.97 -3.06 46.02
CA ALA A 411 14.83 -3.28 44.86
C ALA A 411 16.10 -2.39 44.83
N THR A 412 16.59 -1.97 46.00
CA THR A 412 17.68 -0.99 46.12
C THR A 412 18.97 -1.68 46.55
N THR A 413 20.06 -1.45 45.83
CA THR A 413 21.39 -1.94 46.19
C THR A 413 22.20 -0.84 46.86
N ARG A 414 22.68 -1.10 48.07
CA ARG A 414 23.59 -0.23 48.79
C ARG A 414 25.01 -0.77 48.67
N ILE A 415 25.91 0.09 48.20
CA ILE A 415 27.34 -0.18 48.12
C ILE A 415 28.14 0.77 49.01
N GLU A 416 29.19 0.26 49.64
CA GLU A 416 30.19 1.05 50.33
C GLU A 416 31.54 0.78 49.67
N MET A 417 32.15 1.83 49.15
CA MET A 417 33.46 1.75 48.49
C MET A 417 34.58 1.98 49.51
N PRO A 418 35.75 1.34 49.35
CA PRO A 418 36.95 1.73 50.08
C PRO A 418 37.29 3.19 49.77
N ALA A 419 37.65 3.94 50.81
CA ALA A 419 37.99 5.36 50.73
C ALA A 419 39.31 5.62 50.00
#